data_AF-A0A5D3FJ14-F1
#
_entry.id   AF-A0A5D3FJ14-F1
#
_cell.length_a   1.000
_cell.length_b   1.000
_cell.length_c   1.000
_cell.angle_alpha   90.00
_cell.angle_beta   90.00
_cell.angle_gamma   90.00
#
_symmetry.space_group_name_H-M   'P 1'
#
loop_
_entity.id
_entity.type
_entity.pdbx_description
1 polymer ?
#
loop_
_entity_poly.entity_id
_entity_poly.type
_entity_poly.pdbx_seq_one_letter_code
_entity_poly.pdbx_strand_id
1 'polypeptide(L)'
;MRATVHLDALADALAFAGWTCVPRYEVTPALLRVFSSSAPMIGESISVKAGVGGVPWFISSTGDPLRPCHDLPGTCVEISVRLAPFVRAARTSKPRTRRWRTHLLFRRR
;
A
#
# COMPACT_ATOMS: atom_id res chain seq x y z
N MET A 1 -9.27 -15.34 16.29
CA MET A 1 -8.18 -15.31 15.28
C MET A 1 -7.51 -13.95 15.34
N ARG A 2 -6.17 -13.86 15.27
CA ARG A 2 -5.44 -12.59 15.44
C ARG A 2 -5.40 -11.80 14.12
N ALA A 3 -5.61 -10.50 14.17
CA ALA A 3 -5.58 -9.60 13.00
C ALA A 3 -4.33 -9.78 12.12
N THR A 4 -3.17 -9.99 12.74
CA THR A 4 -1.90 -10.20 12.04
C THR A 4 -1.93 -11.41 11.11
N VAL A 5 -2.58 -12.52 11.48
CA VAL A 5 -2.70 -13.73 10.64
C VAL A 5 -3.43 -13.43 9.34
N HIS A 6 -4.50 -12.61 9.40
CA HIS A 6 -5.22 -12.19 8.19
C HIS A 6 -4.38 -11.22 7.35
N LEU A 7 -3.60 -10.36 7.99
CA LEU A 7 -2.70 -9.43 7.29
C LEU A 7 -1.51 -10.16 6.64
N ASP A 8 -0.97 -11.20 7.25
CA ASP A 8 0.08 -12.05 6.67
C ASP A 8 -0.44 -12.77 5.43
N ALA A 9 -1.61 -13.41 5.53
CA ALA A 9 -2.24 -14.09 4.40
C ALA A 9 -2.55 -13.13 3.24
N LEU A 10 -2.96 -11.90 3.54
CA LEU A 10 -3.15 -10.85 2.54
C LEU A 10 -1.81 -10.40 1.93
N ALA A 11 -0.76 -10.27 2.75
CA ALA A 11 0.57 -9.89 2.27
C ALA A 11 1.12 -10.90 1.26
N ASP A 12 0.97 -12.20 1.53
CA ASP A 12 1.37 -13.26 0.61
C ASP A 12 0.59 -13.19 -0.71
N ALA A 13 -0.73 -13.02 -0.64
CA ALA A 13 -1.58 -12.91 -1.83
C ALA A 13 -1.25 -11.66 -2.68
N LEU A 14 -0.97 -10.53 -2.03
CA LEU A 14 -0.58 -9.29 -2.70
C LEU A 14 0.82 -9.36 -3.29
N ALA A 15 1.76 -9.99 -2.58
CA ALA A 15 3.11 -10.24 -3.08
C ALA A 15 3.08 -11.11 -4.34
N PHE A 16 2.27 -12.16 -4.35
CA PHE A 16 2.03 -12.99 -5.53
C PHE A 16 1.44 -12.17 -6.70
N ALA A 17 0.58 -11.19 -6.41
CA ALA A 17 0.04 -10.26 -7.40
C ALA A 17 1.00 -9.13 -7.81
N GLY A 18 2.26 -9.13 -7.32
CA GLY A 18 3.30 -8.18 -7.70
C GLY A 18 3.33 -6.88 -6.90
N TRP A 19 2.59 -6.80 -5.79
CA TRP A 19 2.64 -5.67 -4.86
C TRP A 19 3.77 -5.84 -3.83
N THR A 20 4.35 -4.74 -3.40
CA THR A 20 5.30 -4.74 -2.28
C THR A 20 4.54 -4.55 -0.97
N CYS A 21 4.73 -5.45 -0.02
CA CYS A 21 4.04 -5.41 1.27
C CYS A 21 5.02 -5.19 2.43
N VAL A 22 4.67 -4.31 3.36
CA VAL A 22 5.46 -3.99 4.56
C VAL A 22 4.55 -4.11 5.80
N PRO A 23 4.69 -5.19 6.58
CA PRO A 23 4.02 -5.34 7.86
C PRO A 23 4.36 -4.21 8.84
N ARG A 24 3.36 -3.74 9.58
CA ARG A 24 3.49 -2.81 10.72
C ARG A 24 2.60 -3.33 11.84
N TYR A 25 3.05 -4.41 12.50
CA TYR A 25 2.27 -5.07 13.55
C TYR A 25 2.51 -4.52 14.95
N GLU A 26 3.56 -3.72 15.12
CA GLU A 26 3.90 -3.04 16.37
C GLU A 26 3.02 -1.81 16.67
N VAL A 27 2.13 -1.44 15.74
CA VAL A 27 1.19 -0.31 15.92
C VAL A 27 -0.22 -0.81 16.24
N THR A 28 -1.03 0.03 16.87
CA THR A 28 -2.42 -0.30 17.20
C THR A 28 -3.40 0.65 16.48
N PRO A 29 -4.30 0.13 15.61
CA PRO A 29 -4.40 -1.27 15.21
C PRO A 29 -3.22 -1.71 14.33
N ALA A 30 -2.91 -3.02 14.35
CA ALA A 30 -1.93 -3.60 13.45
C ALA A 30 -2.32 -3.35 11.99
N LEU A 31 -1.36 -3.02 11.14
CA LEU A 31 -1.63 -2.70 9.74
C LEU A 31 -0.57 -3.28 8.79
N LEU A 32 -0.97 -3.45 7.53
CA LEU A 32 -0.14 -3.83 6.40
C LEU A 32 -0.05 -2.65 5.44
N ARG A 33 1.16 -2.21 5.10
CA ARG A 33 1.34 -1.22 4.03
C ARG A 33 1.58 -1.94 2.71
N VAL A 34 0.86 -1.52 1.68
CA VAL A 34 0.91 -2.10 0.34
C VAL A 34 1.36 -1.02 -0.63
N PHE A 35 2.36 -1.29 -1.46
CA PHE A 35 2.93 -0.32 -2.39
C PHE A 35 3.02 -0.89 -3.80
N SER A 36 2.85 -0.02 -4.80
CA SER A 36 3.13 -0.41 -6.17
C SER A 36 4.64 -0.57 -6.38
N SER A 37 5.07 -1.75 -6.80
CA SER A 37 6.48 -2.01 -7.13
C SER A 37 7.02 -1.09 -8.24
N SER A 38 6.14 -0.63 -9.13
CA SER A 38 6.48 0.30 -10.22
C SER A 38 6.41 1.79 -9.85
N ALA A 39 5.80 2.11 -8.70
CA ALA A 39 5.61 3.47 -8.21
C ALA A 39 5.58 3.43 -6.68
N PRO A 40 6.74 3.29 -6.00
CA PRO A 40 6.79 3.00 -4.55
C PRO A 40 6.18 4.08 -3.65
N MET A 41 5.95 5.28 -4.19
CA MET A 41 5.23 6.38 -3.52
C MET A 41 3.71 6.19 -3.47
N ILE A 42 3.17 5.28 -4.28
CA ILE A 42 1.74 4.96 -4.34
C ILE A 42 1.48 3.68 -3.58
N GLY A 43 0.57 3.74 -2.62
CA GLY A 43 0.22 2.62 -1.78
C GLY A 43 -1.02 2.87 -0.93
N GLU A 44 -1.34 1.87 -0.11
CA GLU A 44 -2.49 1.84 0.78
C GLU A 44 -2.06 1.26 2.13
N SER A 45 -2.72 1.63 3.22
CA SER A 45 -2.58 0.95 4.51
C SER A 45 -3.84 0.16 4.83
N ILE A 46 -3.69 -1.12 5.13
CA ILE A 46 -4.79 -2.04 5.41
C ILE A 46 -4.74 -2.47 6.88
N SER A 47 -5.86 -2.40 7.58
CA SER A 47 -6.01 -2.96 8.93
C SER A 47 -7.14 -3.99 8.95
N VAL A 48 -7.32 -4.67 10.08
CA VAL A 48 -8.43 -5.62 10.28
C VAL A 48 -9.31 -5.15 11.43
N LYS A 49 -10.62 -5.18 11.22
CA LYS A 49 -11.62 -4.86 12.24
C LYS A 49 -12.74 -5.89 12.22
N ALA A 50 -13.38 -6.12 13.37
CA ALA A 50 -14.61 -6.89 13.42
C ALA A 50 -15.74 -6.11 12.71
N GLY A 51 -16.39 -6.77 11.75
CA GLY A 51 -17.62 -6.31 11.12
C GLY A 51 -18.87 -6.83 11.83
N VAL A 52 -20.03 -6.64 11.19
CA VAL A 52 -21.32 -7.13 11.70
C VAL A 52 -21.28 -8.66 11.88
N GLY A 53 -21.77 -9.15 13.01
CA GLY A 53 -21.73 -10.59 13.34
C GLY A 53 -20.35 -11.11 13.73
N GLY A 54 -19.36 -10.25 13.98
CA GLY A 54 -18.02 -10.64 14.41
C GLY A 54 -17.11 -11.19 13.30
N VAL A 55 -17.59 -11.20 12.05
CA VAL A 55 -16.77 -11.56 10.90
C VAL A 55 -15.64 -10.53 10.75
N PRO A 56 -14.36 -10.93 10.62
CA PRO A 56 -13.27 -9.98 10.42
C PRO A 56 -13.27 -9.43 8.99
N TRP A 57 -13.02 -8.13 8.85
CA TRP A 57 -12.95 -7.41 7.58
C TRP A 57 -11.62 -6.69 7.41
N PHE A 58 -11.13 -6.64 6.17
CA PHE A 58 -10.06 -5.72 5.80
C PHE A 58 -10.61 -4.31 5.66
N ILE A 59 -9.90 -3.35 6.24
CA ILE A 59 -10.29 -1.94 6.29
C ILE A 59 -9.19 -1.11 5.63
N SER A 60 -9.57 -0.25 4.70
CA SER A 60 -8.69 0.71 4.03
C SER A 60 -8.22 1.81 4.99
N SER A 61 -7.19 2.54 4.59
CA SER A 61 -6.68 3.71 5.32
C SER A 61 -7.75 4.82 5.49
N THR A 62 -8.77 4.84 4.63
CA THR A 62 -9.91 5.76 4.72
C THR A 62 -10.92 5.35 5.81
N GLY A 63 -10.80 4.13 6.35
CA GLY A 63 -11.79 3.54 7.25
C GLY A 63 -12.87 2.73 6.53
N ASP A 64 -12.87 2.70 5.20
CA ASP A 64 -13.87 1.95 4.43
C ASP A 64 -13.62 0.44 4.51
N PRO A 65 -14.68 -0.37 4.71
CA PRO A 65 -14.57 -1.81 4.57
C PRO A 65 -14.25 -2.16 3.11
N LEU A 66 -13.26 -3.03 2.93
CA LEU A 66 -12.96 -3.65 1.64
C LEU A 66 -13.81 -4.90 1.50
N ARG A 67 -13.39 -5.99 2.14
CA ARG A 67 -14.04 -7.31 2.08
C ARG A 67 -13.80 -8.11 3.37
N PRO A 68 -14.59 -9.17 3.61
CA PRO A 68 -14.32 -10.13 4.66
C PRO A 68 -12.93 -10.77 4.50
N CYS A 69 -12.25 -11.07 5.62
CA CYS A 69 -10.87 -11.58 5.58
C CYS A 69 -10.70 -12.97 4.94
N HIS A 70 -11.79 -13.70 4.68
CA HIS A 70 -11.75 -14.96 3.96
C HIS A 70 -11.76 -14.79 2.43
N ASP A 71 -12.09 -13.60 1.91
CA ASP A 71 -12.05 -13.30 0.47
C ASP A 71 -10.75 -12.57 0.09
N LEU A 72 -9.63 -13.30 0.16
CA LEU A 72 -8.32 -12.76 -0.25
C LEU A 72 -8.28 -12.36 -1.74
N PRO A 73 -8.75 -13.19 -2.70
CA PRO A 73 -8.68 -12.84 -4.12
C PRO A 73 -9.49 -11.57 -4.43
N GLY A 74 -10.70 -11.46 -3.88
CA GLY A 74 -11.53 -10.28 -4.03
C GLY A 74 -10.90 -9.02 -3.43
N THR A 75 -10.28 -9.16 -2.26
CA THR A 75 -9.55 -8.06 -1.62
C THR A 75 -8.38 -7.58 -2.47
N CYS A 76 -7.58 -8.48 -3.04
CA CYS A 76 -6.47 -8.13 -3.93
C CYS A 76 -6.94 -7.37 -5.19
N VAL A 77 -8.04 -7.83 -5.80
CA VAL A 77 -8.65 -7.15 -6.95
C VAL A 77 -9.10 -5.75 -6.56
N GLU A 78 -9.79 -5.60 -5.43
CA GLU A 78 -10.31 -4.32 -4.99
C GLU A 78 -9.20 -3.31 -4.67
N ILE A 79 -8.15 -3.72 -3.97
CA ILE A 79 -6.96 -2.88 -3.72
C ILE A 79 -6.33 -2.46 -5.05
N SER A 80 -6.20 -3.39 -6.00
CA SER A 80 -5.61 -3.11 -7.31
C SER A 80 -6.43 -2.10 -8.10
N VAL A 81 -7.76 -2.23 -8.12
CA VAL A 81 -8.68 -1.31 -8.79
C VAL A 81 -8.61 0.08 -8.16
N ARG A 82 -8.61 0.17 -6.82
CA ARG A 82 -8.51 1.46 -6.11
C ARG A 82 -7.18 2.18 -6.40
N LEU A 83 -6.07 1.46 -6.45
CA LEU A 83 -4.74 2.05 -6.64
C LEU A 83 -4.37 2.30 -8.11
N ALA A 84 -4.98 1.59 -9.07
CA ALA A 84 -4.61 1.65 -10.49
C ALA A 84 -4.58 3.09 -11.09
N PRO A 85 -5.56 3.98 -10.82
CA PRO A 85 -5.53 5.34 -11.35
C PRO A 85 -4.31 6.13 -10.88
N PHE A 86 -3.93 5.99 -9.60
CA PHE A 86 -2.80 6.69 -9.00
C PHE A 86 -1.46 6.16 -9.49
N VAL A 87 -1.34 4.83 -9.63
CA VAL A 87 -0.15 4.19 -10.22
C VAL A 87 0.05 4.66 -11.66
N ARG A 88 -1.03 4.72 -12.45
CA ARG A 88 -0.97 5.21 -13.84
C ARG A 88 -0.53 6.67 -13.90
N ALA A 89 -1.12 7.53 -13.06
CA ALA A 89 -0.75 8.95 -12.99
C ALA A 89 0.73 9.13 -12.62
N ALA A 90 1.22 8.41 -11.60
CA ALA A 90 2.60 8.48 -11.14
C ALA A 90 3.61 8.05 -12.23
N ARG A 91 3.28 7.05 -13.05
CA ARG A 91 4.11 6.63 -14.19
C ARG A 91 4.17 7.70 -15.29
N THR A 92 3.11 8.47 -15.50
CA THR A 92 3.08 9.55 -16.50
C THR A 92 3.75 10.84 -16.04
N SER A 93 3.84 11.07 -14.72
CA SER A 93 4.57 12.21 -14.17
C SER A 93 6.07 11.98 -14.30
N LYS A 94 6.66 12.51 -15.38
CA LYS A 94 8.13 12.58 -15.53
C LYS A 94 8.69 13.25 -14.27
N PRO A 95 9.71 12.69 -13.59
CA PRO A 95 10.39 13.43 -12.54
C PRO A 95 10.87 14.75 -13.15
N ARG A 96 10.30 15.86 -12.68
CA ARG A 96 10.85 17.19 -12.97
C ARG A 96 12.24 17.17 -12.38
N THR A 97 13.24 16.91 -13.22
CA THR A 97 14.63 16.99 -12.80
C THR A 97 14.80 18.36 -12.14
N ARG A 98 15.04 18.36 -10.83
CA ARG A 98 15.54 19.56 -10.17
C ARG A 98 16.92 19.77 -10.78
N ARG A 99 16.98 20.64 -11.79
CA ARG A 99 18.23 21.13 -12.37
C ARG A 99 18.93 21.89 -11.25
N TRP A 100 19.74 21.19 -10.46
CA TRP A 100 20.67 21.83 -9.55
C TRP A 100 21.55 22.73 -10.42
N ARG A 101 21.34 24.04 -10.35
CA ARG A 101 22.30 25.02 -10.86
C ARG A 101 23.51 24.91 -9.95
N THR A 102 24.48 24.10 -10.36
CA THR A 102 25.83 24.14 -9.82
C THR A 102 26.39 25.52 -10.14
N HIS A 103 26.37 26.44 -9.17
CA HIS A 103 27.21 27.62 -9.26
C HIS A 103 28.66 27.14 -9.08
N LEU A 104 29.34 26.96 -10.22
CA LEU A 104 30.79 26.96 -10.31
C LEU A 104 31.31 28.25 -9.65
N LEU A 105 31.87 28.14 -8.46
CA LEU A 105 32.82 29.12 -7.96
C LEU A 105 34.22 28.55 -8.15
N PHE A 106 34.74 28.77 -9.36
CA PHE A 106 36.17 28.85 -9.58
C PHE A 106 36.70 29.99 -8.71
N ARG A 107 37.46 29.66 -7.65
CA ARG A 107 38.35 30.62 -7.02
C ARG A 107 39.76 30.08 -7.08
N ARG A 108 40.48 30.56 -8.10
CA ARG A 108 41.95 30.52 -8.17
C ARG A 108 42.51 31.24 -6.94
N ARG A 109 43.47 30.63 -6.26
CA ARG A 109 44.74 31.25 -5.87
C ARG A 109 45.81 30.18 -5.84
#